data_AF-A0A410FZM6-F1
#
_entry.id   AF-A0A410FZM6-F1
#
_cell.length_a   1.000
_cell.length_b   1.000
_cell.length_c   1.000
_cell.angle_alpha   90.00
_cell.angle_beta   90.00
_cell.angle_gamma   90.00
#
_symmetry.space_group_name_H-M   'P 1'
#
loop_
_entity.id
_entity.type
_entity.pdbx_description
1 polymer ?
#
loop_
_entity_poly.entity_id
_entity_poly.type
_entity_poly.pdbx_seq_one_letter_code
_entity_poly.pdbx_strand_id
1 'polypeptide(L)'
;MKQLETLLERYAIDYEKHHLQQVLTHNSFSEKNNSRYVFLGQFAFKGKVAEWIFKNTAGNGMQLQHFLGNIFKQSFLDTFFDKYIRTIQRIANKDDVAKQKHIFSYAFFGLVYENATEKQLQDFIFQLVILPNNHLLPQNYKLKNHWDQLIFLCKQHFDTKPKLVITEDEEKIQHISVLLNTEVIGFHQSISFKYAKKQAIAKAMKTIADRLEVVVKNEVTYIENEKNKQLEIAQKQQLAKEAKQAIHEAKNKDHAERMKVKRLEAAQKAKETDRRRREAKQNAKEKTNRKGANTIYRAYSADEIKAMSVAKRRNLQDKGIIPKGI
;
A
#
# COMPACT_ATOMS: atom_id res chain seq x y z
N MET A 1 8.10 10.77 -16.80
CA MET A 1 8.74 9.58 -16.19
C MET A 1 7.84 9.04 -15.09
N LYS A 2 7.48 9.85 -14.09
CA LYS A 2 6.58 9.45 -12.98
C LYS A 2 5.38 8.56 -13.36
N GLN A 3 4.61 8.88 -14.41
CA GLN A 3 3.43 8.07 -14.78
C GLN A 3 3.76 6.64 -15.24
N LEU A 4 4.88 6.44 -15.94
CA LEU A 4 5.35 5.12 -16.38
C LEU A 4 5.98 4.35 -15.21
N GLU A 5 6.74 5.05 -14.37
CA GLU A 5 7.33 4.48 -13.16
C GLU A 5 6.23 3.99 -12.21
N THR A 6 5.22 4.82 -11.94
CA THR A 6 4.04 4.43 -11.16
C THR A 6 3.27 3.27 -11.79
N LEU A 7 3.26 3.16 -13.13
CA LEU A 7 2.63 2.02 -13.80
C LEU A 7 3.44 0.74 -13.54
N LEU A 8 4.77 0.77 -13.66
CA LEU A 8 5.63 -0.39 -13.38
C LEU A 8 5.57 -0.79 -11.89
N GLU A 9 5.63 0.19 -10.99
CA GLU A 9 5.47 0.01 -9.53
C GLU A 9 4.13 -0.65 -9.18
N ARG A 10 3.03 -0.24 -9.84
CA ARG A 10 1.69 -0.82 -9.62
C ARG A 10 1.64 -2.33 -9.88
N TYR A 11 2.45 -2.82 -10.82
CA TYR A 11 2.54 -4.25 -11.15
C TYR A 11 3.79 -4.91 -10.55
N ALA A 12 4.52 -4.21 -9.68
CA ALA A 12 5.78 -4.64 -9.09
C ALA A 12 6.82 -5.13 -10.14
N ILE A 13 6.80 -4.55 -11.34
CA ILE A 13 7.75 -4.90 -12.40
C ILE A 13 9.04 -4.14 -12.13
N ASP A 14 10.11 -4.88 -11.83
CA ASP A 14 11.43 -4.31 -11.64
C ASP A 14 11.97 -3.73 -12.95
N TYR A 15 12.75 -2.66 -12.87
CA TYR A 15 13.38 -2.08 -14.05
C TYR A 15 14.61 -1.27 -13.66
N GLU A 16 15.59 -1.26 -14.55
CA GLU A 16 16.69 -0.31 -14.44
C GLU A 16 16.35 1.00 -15.16
N LYS A 17 16.69 2.13 -14.53
CA LYS A 17 16.43 3.48 -15.09
C LYS A 17 17.02 3.66 -16.48
N HIS A 18 18.17 3.04 -16.75
CA HIS A 18 18.86 3.16 -18.02
C HIS A 18 18.09 2.44 -19.16
N HIS A 19 17.45 1.31 -18.88
CA HIS A 19 16.57 0.60 -19.83
C HIS A 19 15.28 1.38 -20.09
N LEU A 20 14.65 1.94 -19.04
CA LEU A 20 13.48 2.80 -19.22
C LEU A 20 13.82 4.03 -20.09
N GLN A 21 15.00 4.59 -19.89
CA GLN A 21 15.52 5.66 -20.74
C GLN A 21 15.69 5.21 -22.21
N GLN A 22 16.26 4.04 -22.46
CA GLN A 22 16.45 3.51 -23.82
C GLN A 22 15.12 3.33 -24.55
N VAL A 23 14.10 2.79 -23.88
CA VAL A 23 12.74 2.59 -24.40
C VAL A 23 12.08 3.89 -24.86
N LEU A 24 12.42 5.00 -24.20
CA LEU A 24 11.93 6.34 -24.50
C LEU A 24 12.75 7.05 -25.59
N THR A 25 13.80 6.43 -26.15
CA THR A 25 14.70 7.05 -27.13
C THR A 25 14.53 6.44 -28.51
N HIS A 26 14.16 7.26 -29.49
CA HIS A 26 14.08 6.86 -30.88
C HIS A 26 15.47 6.75 -31.53
N ASN A 27 15.59 5.95 -32.60
CA ASN A 27 16.86 5.75 -33.31
C ASN A 27 17.43 7.03 -33.92
N SER A 28 16.57 7.99 -34.27
CA SER A 28 17.00 9.29 -34.79
C SER A 28 17.63 10.20 -33.73
N PHE A 29 17.44 9.90 -32.44
CA PHE A 29 18.02 10.68 -31.34
C PHE A 29 19.33 10.08 -30.83
N SER A 30 19.50 8.75 -30.87
CA SER A 30 20.69 8.07 -30.37
C SER A 30 20.88 6.69 -30.99
N GLU A 31 22.13 6.23 -31.09
CA GLU A 31 22.45 4.82 -31.41
C GLU A 31 21.95 3.86 -30.33
N LYS A 32 21.95 4.29 -29.05
CA LYS A 32 21.34 3.55 -27.94
C LYS A 32 19.85 3.87 -27.87
N ASN A 33 19.09 3.20 -28.73
CA ASN A 33 17.66 3.45 -28.93
C ASN A 33 16.76 2.27 -28.54
N ASN A 34 15.47 2.47 -28.76
CA ASN A 34 14.40 1.56 -28.41
C ASN A 34 14.17 0.40 -29.38
N SER A 35 14.87 0.32 -30.52
CA SER A 35 14.57 -0.65 -31.60
C SER A 35 14.48 -2.11 -31.14
N ARG A 36 15.39 -2.56 -30.28
CA ARG A 36 15.36 -3.93 -29.72
C ARG A 36 14.13 -4.18 -28.85
N TYR A 37 13.74 -3.19 -28.05
CA TYR A 37 12.52 -3.27 -27.25
C TYR A 37 11.26 -3.18 -28.10
N VAL A 38 11.27 -2.41 -29.19
CA VAL A 38 10.16 -2.38 -30.15
C VAL A 38 9.93 -3.78 -30.72
N PHE A 39 10.99 -4.46 -31.12
CA PHE A 39 10.92 -5.83 -31.61
C PHE A 39 10.33 -6.79 -30.56
N LEU A 40 10.84 -6.76 -29.32
CA LEU A 40 10.29 -7.59 -28.24
C LEU A 40 8.82 -7.28 -27.95
N GLY A 41 8.43 -6.02 -27.92
CA GLY A 41 7.03 -5.64 -27.69
C GLY A 41 6.10 -6.04 -28.83
N GLN A 42 6.55 -5.88 -30.06
CA GLN A 42 5.74 -6.18 -31.24
C GLN A 42 5.52 -7.68 -31.45
N PHE A 43 6.50 -8.51 -31.12
CA PHE A 43 6.44 -9.95 -31.39
C PHE A 43 6.28 -10.79 -30.13
N ALA A 44 7.14 -10.61 -29.12
CA ALA A 44 7.13 -11.45 -27.93
C ALA A 44 5.99 -11.10 -26.97
N PHE A 45 5.85 -9.82 -26.59
CA PHE A 45 4.75 -9.37 -25.74
C PHE A 45 3.39 -9.60 -26.42
N LYS A 46 3.26 -9.20 -27.69
CA LYS A 46 2.05 -9.47 -28.48
C LYS A 46 1.76 -10.96 -28.60
N GLY A 47 2.80 -11.79 -28.74
CA GLY A 47 2.70 -13.25 -28.71
C GLY A 47 2.12 -13.78 -27.40
N LYS A 48 2.52 -13.20 -26.25
CA LYS A 48 1.93 -13.54 -24.94
C LYS A 48 0.47 -13.13 -24.81
N VAL A 49 0.08 -12.00 -25.39
CA VAL A 49 -1.34 -11.63 -25.48
C VAL A 49 -2.11 -12.61 -26.38
N ALA A 50 -1.53 -13.02 -27.50
CA ALA A 50 -2.12 -14.03 -28.38
C ALA A 50 -2.28 -15.39 -27.67
N GLU A 51 -1.28 -15.83 -26.92
CA GLU A 51 -1.31 -17.02 -26.08
C GLU A 51 -2.44 -16.94 -25.04
N TRP A 52 -2.59 -15.77 -24.39
CA TRP A 52 -3.67 -15.53 -23.46
C TRP A 52 -5.04 -15.67 -24.13
N ILE A 53 -5.26 -15.04 -25.29
CA ILE A 53 -6.52 -15.12 -26.04
C ILE A 53 -6.82 -16.57 -26.44
N PHE A 54 -5.82 -17.29 -26.96
CA PHE A 54 -5.96 -18.69 -27.37
C PHE A 54 -6.40 -19.59 -26.21
N LYS A 55 -5.87 -19.37 -25.01
CA LYS A 55 -6.20 -20.17 -23.82
C LYS A 55 -7.55 -19.82 -23.19
N ASN A 56 -8.04 -18.59 -23.36
CA ASN A 56 -9.17 -18.06 -22.57
C ASN A 56 -10.39 -17.62 -23.38
N THR A 57 -10.29 -17.52 -24.70
CA THR A 57 -11.38 -17.07 -25.57
C THR A 57 -11.71 -18.16 -26.60
N ALA A 58 -12.99 -18.53 -26.69
CA ALA A 58 -13.45 -19.42 -27.75
C ALA A 58 -13.49 -18.68 -29.10
N GLY A 59 -13.07 -19.36 -30.17
CA GLY A 59 -13.14 -18.83 -31.53
C GLY A 59 -12.26 -19.60 -32.49
N ASN A 60 -12.56 -19.49 -33.78
CA ASN A 60 -11.68 -20.02 -34.83
C ASN A 60 -10.46 -19.10 -35.04
N GLY A 61 -9.44 -19.59 -35.76
CA GLY A 61 -8.19 -18.85 -35.95
C GLY A 61 -8.37 -17.43 -36.53
N MET A 62 -9.32 -17.25 -37.46
CA MET A 62 -9.65 -15.94 -38.04
C MET A 62 -10.24 -14.99 -36.99
N GLN A 63 -11.15 -15.48 -36.15
CA GLN A 63 -11.73 -14.69 -35.04
C GLN A 63 -10.66 -14.28 -34.02
N LEU A 64 -9.78 -15.20 -33.63
CA LEU A 64 -8.68 -14.90 -32.70
C LEU A 64 -7.69 -13.88 -33.29
N GLN A 65 -7.42 -13.96 -34.60
CA GLN A 65 -6.60 -12.97 -35.30
C GLN A 65 -7.27 -11.59 -35.31
N HIS A 66 -8.58 -11.51 -35.56
CA HIS A 66 -9.33 -10.25 -35.49
C HIS A 66 -9.32 -9.66 -34.09
N PHE A 67 -9.49 -10.49 -33.06
CA PHE A 67 -9.38 -10.08 -31.67
C PHE A 67 -8.01 -9.49 -31.34
N LEU A 68 -6.93 -10.20 -31.67
CA LEU A 68 -5.57 -9.71 -31.45
C LEU A 68 -5.30 -8.41 -32.24
N GLY A 69 -5.79 -8.32 -33.48
CA GLY A 69 -5.68 -7.12 -34.31
C GLY A 69 -6.44 -5.93 -33.71
N ASN A 70 -7.63 -6.15 -33.18
CA ASN A 70 -8.46 -5.10 -32.56
C ASN A 70 -7.87 -4.57 -31.26
N ILE A 71 -7.21 -5.41 -30.47
CA ILE A 71 -6.48 -5.01 -29.26
C ILE A 71 -5.34 -4.06 -29.62
N PHE A 72 -4.51 -4.46 -30.59
CA PHE A 72 -3.31 -3.72 -30.99
C PHE A 72 -3.54 -2.78 -32.17
N LYS A 73 -4.78 -2.35 -32.38
CA LYS A 73 -5.11 -1.34 -33.39
C LYS A 73 -4.38 -0.04 -33.08
N GLN A 74 -4.10 0.74 -34.12
CA GLN A 74 -3.34 1.99 -34.01
C GLN A 74 -3.89 2.93 -32.93
N SER A 75 -5.22 3.08 -32.83
CA SER A 75 -5.85 3.96 -31.85
C SER A 75 -5.60 3.56 -30.39
N PHE A 76 -5.45 2.27 -30.08
CA PHE A 76 -5.07 1.83 -28.74
C PHE A 76 -3.64 2.26 -28.41
N LEU A 77 -2.71 1.99 -29.33
CA LEU A 77 -1.29 2.32 -29.17
C LEU A 77 -1.05 3.81 -29.06
N ASP A 78 -1.77 4.61 -29.83
CA ASP A 78 -1.71 6.07 -29.80
C ASP A 78 -2.28 6.62 -28.48
N THR A 79 -3.42 6.08 -28.02
CA THR A 79 -4.02 6.46 -26.73
C THR A 79 -3.09 6.11 -25.57
N PHE A 80 -2.44 4.95 -25.63
CA PHE A 80 -1.45 4.54 -24.64
C PHE A 80 -0.26 5.51 -24.61
N PHE A 81 0.28 5.85 -25.78
CA PHE A 81 1.36 6.83 -25.92
C PHE A 81 0.96 8.19 -25.34
N ASP A 82 -0.21 8.70 -25.71
CA ASP A 82 -0.69 10.01 -25.27
C ASP A 82 -0.90 10.06 -23.75
N LYS A 83 -1.30 8.95 -23.14
CA LYS A 83 -1.55 8.85 -21.71
C LYS A 83 -0.28 8.72 -20.85
N TYR A 84 0.73 8.00 -21.33
CA TYR A 84 1.86 7.59 -20.47
C TYR A 84 3.23 8.11 -20.95
N ILE A 85 3.40 8.37 -22.25
CA ILE A 85 4.72 8.55 -22.88
C ILE A 85 4.93 9.97 -23.43
N ARG A 86 3.90 10.63 -23.93
CA ARG A 86 3.93 11.89 -24.72
C ARG A 86 4.77 13.05 -24.19
N THR A 87 5.10 13.08 -22.90
CA THR A 87 5.87 14.18 -22.30
C THR A 87 7.36 13.88 -22.12
N ILE A 88 7.80 12.64 -22.33
CA ILE A 88 9.14 12.16 -21.91
C ILE A 88 9.92 11.40 -22.98
N GLN A 89 9.34 11.21 -24.15
CA GLN A 89 9.99 10.67 -25.34
C GLN A 89 11.13 11.56 -25.82
N ARG A 90 12.14 10.91 -26.41
CA ARG A 90 13.30 11.55 -27.03
C ARG A 90 13.35 11.16 -28.51
N ILE A 91 13.11 12.15 -29.36
CA ILE A 91 13.16 12.05 -30.81
C ILE A 91 13.81 13.34 -31.34
N ALA A 92 14.60 13.25 -32.41
CA ALA A 92 15.29 14.42 -32.96
C ALA A 92 14.30 15.43 -33.55
N ASN A 93 13.33 14.94 -34.34
CA ASN A 93 12.29 15.76 -34.94
C ASN A 93 10.94 15.55 -34.24
N LYS A 94 10.38 16.61 -33.66
CA LYS A 94 9.10 16.53 -32.94
C LYS A 94 7.91 16.30 -33.86
N ASP A 95 8.00 16.68 -35.12
CA ASP A 95 6.91 16.51 -36.10
C ASP A 95 6.68 15.03 -36.43
N ASP A 96 7.71 14.19 -36.26
CA ASP A 96 7.63 12.75 -36.51
C ASP A 96 6.96 11.97 -35.37
N VAL A 97 6.82 12.57 -34.18
CA VAL A 97 6.20 11.93 -33.01
C VAL A 97 4.79 11.46 -33.34
N ALA A 98 4.02 12.26 -34.07
CA ALA A 98 2.64 11.93 -34.42
C ALA A 98 2.52 10.63 -35.23
N LYS A 99 3.51 10.34 -36.10
CA LYS A 99 3.54 9.14 -36.95
C LYS A 99 4.13 7.93 -36.23
N GLN A 100 4.96 8.16 -35.21
CA GLN A 100 5.78 7.13 -34.58
C GLN A 100 5.36 6.79 -33.14
N LYS A 101 4.16 7.21 -32.70
CA LYS A 101 3.64 6.92 -31.36
C LYS A 101 3.69 5.43 -30.99
N HIS A 102 3.24 4.58 -31.92
CA HIS A 102 3.21 3.13 -31.74
C HIS A 102 4.58 2.52 -31.43
N ILE A 103 5.67 3.10 -31.96
CA ILE A 103 7.05 2.62 -31.73
C ILE A 103 7.36 2.68 -30.23
N PHE A 104 7.07 3.81 -29.58
CA PHE A 104 7.32 3.94 -28.15
C PHE A 104 6.39 3.08 -27.29
N SER A 105 5.13 2.91 -27.68
CA SER A 105 4.21 2.00 -27.00
C SER A 105 4.70 0.55 -27.05
N TYR A 106 5.14 0.08 -28.22
CA TYR A 106 5.75 -1.25 -28.35
C TYR A 106 7.06 -1.38 -27.60
N ALA A 107 7.92 -0.36 -27.64
CA ALA A 107 9.14 -0.38 -26.85
C ALA A 107 8.86 -0.57 -25.35
N PHE A 108 7.84 0.10 -24.82
CA PHE A 108 7.46 -0.07 -23.43
C PHE A 108 6.93 -1.48 -23.14
N PHE A 109 6.11 -2.04 -24.03
CA PHE A 109 5.69 -3.44 -23.90
C PHE A 109 6.86 -4.43 -23.96
N GLY A 110 7.89 -4.13 -24.74
CA GLY A 110 9.13 -4.91 -24.75
C GLY A 110 9.88 -4.86 -23.42
N LEU A 111 9.95 -3.68 -22.78
CA LEU A 111 10.54 -3.54 -21.45
C LEU A 111 9.79 -4.38 -20.41
N VAL A 112 8.46 -4.32 -20.45
CA VAL A 112 7.60 -5.10 -19.56
C VAL A 112 7.82 -6.59 -19.77
N TYR A 113 7.87 -7.05 -21.03
CA TYR A 113 8.14 -8.45 -21.35
C TYR A 113 9.50 -8.94 -20.82
N GLU A 114 10.54 -8.11 -20.95
CA GLU A 114 11.91 -8.47 -20.58
C GLU A 114 12.09 -8.59 -19.06
N ASN A 115 11.39 -7.76 -18.27
CA ASN A 115 11.64 -7.64 -16.82
C ASN A 115 10.54 -8.25 -15.93
N ALA A 116 9.33 -8.47 -16.46
CA ALA A 116 8.25 -9.01 -15.66
C ALA A 116 8.40 -10.52 -15.46
N THR A 117 8.12 -11.00 -14.24
CA THR A 117 7.87 -12.42 -14.00
C THR A 117 6.61 -12.88 -14.73
N GLU A 118 6.44 -14.18 -14.95
CA GLU A 118 5.26 -14.72 -15.66
C GLU A 118 3.94 -14.26 -15.03
N LYS A 119 3.85 -14.27 -13.70
CA LYS A 119 2.66 -13.82 -12.98
C LYS A 119 2.38 -12.33 -13.20
N GLN A 120 3.40 -11.48 -13.06
CA GLN A 120 3.27 -10.04 -13.27
C GLN A 120 2.89 -9.72 -14.71
N LEU A 121 3.46 -10.45 -15.67
CA LEU A 121 3.17 -10.29 -17.08
C LEU A 121 1.71 -10.67 -17.39
N GLN A 122 1.22 -11.77 -16.83
CA GLN A 122 -0.19 -12.17 -16.97
C GLN A 122 -1.14 -11.13 -16.36
N ASP A 123 -0.85 -10.65 -15.14
CA ASP A 123 -1.65 -9.63 -14.47
C ASP A 123 -1.66 -8.31 -15.26
N PHE A 124 -0.50 -7.90 -15.78
CA PHE A 124 -0.35 -6.71 -16.62
C PHE A 124 -1.14 -6.83 -17.91
N ILE A 125 -1.00 -7.95 -18.64
CA ILE A 125 -1.75 -8.23 -19.86
C ILE A 125 -3.25 -8.19 -19.58
N PHE A 126 -3.71 -8.90 -18.55
CA PHE A 126 -5.13 -8.96 -18.24
C PHE A 126 -5.70 -7.58 -17.91
N GLN A 127 -5.08 -6.84 -16.98
CA GLN A 127 -5.63 -5.58 -16.49
C GLN A 127 -5.51 -4.43 -17.50
N LEU A 128 -4.40 -4.36 -18.24
CA LEU A 128 -4.10 -3.20 -19.10
C LEU A 128 -4.49 -3.44 -20.56
N VAL A 129 -4.48 -4.69 -21.01
CA VAL A 129 -4.69 -5.04 -22.42
C VAL A 129 -6.05 -5.72 -22.60
N ILE A 130 -6.37 -6.76 -21.83
CA ILE A 130 -7.60 -7.54 -22.06
C ILE A 130 -8.84 -6.84 -21.49
N LEU A 131 -8.84 -6.51 -20.20
CA LEU A 131 -10.00 -5.99 -19.46
C LEU A 131 -10.61 -4.71 -20.08
N PRO A 132 -9.83 -3.74 -20.60
CA PRO A 132 -10.39 -2.56 -21.26
C PRO A 132 -11.01 -2.85 -22.64
N ASN A 133 -10.73 -4.02 -23.23
CA ASN A 133 -11.18 -4.38 -24.56
C ASN A 133 -12.52 -5.14 -24.51
N ASN A 134 -13.60 -4.36 -24.54
CA ASN A 134 -15.00 -4.83 -24.50
C ASN A 134 -15.39 -5.87 -25.57
N HIS A 135 -14.57 -6.09 -26.60
CA HIS A 135 -14.85 -7.07 -27.65
C HIS A 135 -14.35 -8.48 -27.30
N LEU A 136 -13.38 -8.63 -26.38
CA LEU A 136 -12.87 -9.93 -25.90
C LEU A 136 -13.68 -10.42 -24.71
N LEU A 137 -13.96 -9.49 -23.81
CA LEU A 137 -14.82 -9.65 -22.68
C LEU A 137 -15.97 -8.69 -22.95
N PRO A 138 -17.06 -9.11 -23.64
CA PRO A 138 -18.27 -8.32 -23.67
C PRO A 138 -18.57 -7.93 -22.23
N GLN A 139 -18.41 -6.64 -21.93
CA GLN A 139 -18.91 -6.11 -20.68
C GLN A 139 -20.40 -6.42 -20.72
N ASN A 140 -20.82 -7.45 -19.99
CA ASN A 140 -22.23 -7.75 -19.75
C ASN A 140 -22.94 -6.53 -19.12
N TYR A 141 -22.18 -5.51 -18.71
CA TYR A 141 -22.58 -4.14 -18.50
C TYR A 141 -22.42 -3.26 -19.75
N LYS A 142 -23.38 -3.32 -20.68
CA LYS A 142 -23.90 -2.03 -21.13
C LYS A 142 -24.54 -1.42 -19.88
N LEU A 143 -24.22 -0.18 -19.54
CA LEU A 143 -25.10 0.62 -18.67
C LEU A 143 -26.45 0.67 -19.40
N LYS A 144 -27.30 -0.32 -19.13
CA LYS A 144 -28.67 -0.36 -19.62
C LYS A 144 -29.24 0.99 -19.23
N ASN A 145 -29.81 1.74 -20.18
CA ASN A 145 -30.54 2.95 -19.83
C ASN A 145 -31.60 2.57 -18.78
N HIS A 146 -32.03 3.47 -17.90
CA HIS A 146 -33.03 3.14 -16.87
C HIS A 146 -34.28 2.47 -17.47
N TRP A 147 -34.63 2.79 -18.73
CA TRP A 147 -35.65 2.09 -19.48
C TRP A 147 -35.33 0.61 -19.76
N ASP A 148 -34.13 0.31 -20.22
CA ASP A 148 -33.69 -1.05 -20.52
C ASP A 148 -33.49 -1.87 -19.24
N GLN A 149 -33.08 -1.22 -18.14
CA GLN A 149 -33.03 -1.82 -16.80
C GLN A 149 -34.43 -2.19 -16.34
N LEU A 150 -35.38 -1.27 -16.47
CA LEU A 150 -36.78 -1.53 -16.12
C LEU A 150 -37.37 -2.65 -16.97
N ILE A 151 -37.18 -2.65 -18.30
CA ILE A 151 -37.63 -3.74 -19.17
C ILE A 151 -37.05 -5.07 -18.71
N PHE A 152 -35.76 -5.10 -18.39
CA PHE A 152 -35.10 -6.31 -17.95
C PHE A 152 -35.68 -6.84 -16.64
N LEU A 153 -35.84 -5.98 -15.62
CA LEU A 153 -36.43 -6.35 -14.33
C LEU A 153 -37.87 -6.85 -14.50
N CYS A 154 -38.68 -6.13 -15.29
CA CYS A 154 -40.06 -6.51 -15.53
C CYS A 154 -40.18 -7.85 -16.27
N LYS A 155 -39.33 -8.09 -17.28
CA LYS A 155 -39.30 -9.38 -17.99
C LYS A 155 -38.82 -10.53 -17.11
N GLN A 156 -37.82 -10.30 -16.27
CA GLN A 156 -37.24 -11.35 -15.44
C GLN A 156 -38.18 -11.80 -14.32
N HIS A 157 -38.96 -10.88 -13.75
CA HIS A 157 -39.75 -11.16 -12.55
C HIS A 157 -41.26 -11.22 -12.79
N PHE A 158 -41.75 -10.67 -13.89
CA PHE A 158 -43.19 -10.59 -14.19
C PHE A 158 -43.52 -11.09 -15.62
N ASP A 159 -42.54 -11.64 -16.34
CA ASP A 159 -42.64 -12.14 -17.73
C ASP A 159 -43.27 -11.15 -18.73
N THR A 160 -43.26 -9.87 -18.40
CA THR A 160 -44.02 -8.85 -19.12
C THR A 160 -43.18 -7.62 -19.40
N LYS A 161 -43.31 -7.10 -20.62
CA LYS A 161 -42.59 -5.90 -21.05
C LYS A 161 -43.41 -4.66 -20.68
N PRO A 162 -42.85 -3.70 -19.94
CA PRO A 162 -43.55 -2.47 -19.61
C PRO A 162 -43.78 -1.62 -20.87
N LYS A 163 -44.91 -0.92 -20.92
CA LYS A 163 -45.31 -0.02 -22.02
C LYS A 163 -45.26 1.42 -21.55
N LEU A 164 -44.78 2.30 -22.42
CA LEU A 164 -44.86 3.76 -22.22
C LEU A 164 -46.11 4.27 -22.92
N VAL A 165 -46.97 4.95 -22.18
CA VAL A 165 -48.11 5.72 -22.71
C VAL A 165 -47.78 7.19 -22.53
N ILE A 166 -47.93 7.93 -23.62
CA ILE A 166 -47.62 9.35 -23.73
C ILE A 166 -48.90 10.03 -24.17
N THR A 167 -49.38 10.98 -23.38
CA THR A 167 -50.50 11.85 -23.72
C THR A 167 -50.09 13.29 -23.52
N GLU A 168 -50.70 14.20 -24.27
CA GLU A 168 -50.46 15.64 -24.17
C GLU A 168 -51.79 16.32 -23.90
N ASP A 169 -51.79 17.24 -22.96
CA ASP A 169 -52.97 18.03 -22.59
C ASP A 169 -53.07 19.32 -23.42
N GLU A 170 -54.21 20.02 -23.35
CA GLU A 170 -54.46 21.26 -24.08
C GLU A 170 -53.42 22.36 -23.80
N GLU A 171 -52.80 22.32 -22.61
CA GLU A 171 -51.73 23.23 -22.18
C GLU A 171 -50.32 22.81 -22.65
N LYS A 172 -50.19 21.81 -23.55
CA LYS A 172 -48.92 21.23 -24.02
C LYS A 172 -48.07 20.56 -22.93
N ILE A 173 -48.71 20.15 -21.83
CA ILE A 173 -48.06 19.40 -20.76
C ILE A 173 -47.97 17.93 -21.19
N GLN A 174 -46.78 17.35 -21.09
CA GLN A 174 -46.54 15.95 -21.46
C GLN A 174 -46.81 15.06 -20.26
N HIS A 175 -47.79 14.16 -20.37
CA HIS A 175 -48.16 13.15 -19.39
C HIS A 175 -47.56 11.81 -19.81
N ILE A 176 -46.67 11.26 -18.98
CA ILE A 176 -46.00 10.00 -19.27
C ILE A 176 -46.30 8.98 -18.18
N SER A 177 -46.94 7.90 -18.59
CA SER A 177 -47.29 6.74 -17.77
C SER A 177 -46.48 5.52 -18.21
N VAL A 178 -45.94 4.79 -17.25
CA VAL A 178 -45.33 3.47 -17.47
C VAL A 178 -46.29 2.42 -16.94
N LEU A 179 -46.75 1.56 -17.84
CA LEU A 179 -47.69 0.48 -17.56
C LEU A 179 -46.95 -0.86 -17.52
N LEU A 180 -47.26 -1.68 -16.54
CA LEU A 180 -46.95 -3.11 -16.54
C LEU A 180 -48.28 -3.87 -16.66
N ASN A 181 -48.52 -4.51 -17.79
CA ASN A 181 -49.84 -5.01 -18.19
C ASN A 181 -50.89 -3.89 -18.23
N THR A 182 -51.78 -3.84 -17.24
CA THR A 182 -52.83 -2.82 -17.09
C THR A 182 -52.56 -1.84 -15.94
N GLU A 183 -51.52 -2.08 -15.15
CA GLU A 183 -51.23 -1.31 -13.94
C GLU A 183 -50.22 -0.19 -14.22
N VAL A 184 -50.52 1.03 -13.73
CA VAL A 184 -49.58 2.15 -13.80
C VAL A 184 -48.54 2.01 -12.69
N ILE A 185 -47.31 1.67 -13.06
CA ILE A 185 -46.20 1.52 -12.11
C ILE A 185 -45.39 2.81 -11.93
N GLY A 186 -45.52 3.77 -12.84
CA GLY A 186 -44.89 5.09 -12.70
C GLY A 186 -45.56 6.15 -13.56
N PHE A 187 -45.68 7.36 -13.02
CA PHE A 187 -46.32 8.49 -13.70
C PHE A 187 -45.60 9.81 -13.40
N HIS A 188 -45.43 10.63 -14.42
CA HIS A 188 -45.00 12.02 -14.27
C HIS A 188 -45.52 12.91 -15.39
N GLN A 189 -45.73 14.19 -15.06
CA GLN A 189 -46.13 15.23 -16.00
C GLN A 189 -45.13 16.38 -15.97
N SER A 190 -44.77 16.91 -17.14
CA SER A 190 -43.88 18.06 -17.27
C SER A 190 -43.98 18.66 -18.66
N ILE A 191 -43.66 19.95 -18.81
CA ILE A 191 -43.56 20.62 -20.12
C ILE A 191 -42.50 19.94 -21.01
N SER A 192 -41.42 19.44 -20.41
CA SER A 192 -40.36 18.75 -21.16
C SER A 192 -40.59 17.25 -21.24
N PHE A 193 -40.85 16.74 -22.45
CA PHE A 193 -40.96 15.30 -22.72
C PHE A 193 -39.79 14.47 -22.16
N LYS A 194 -38.55 14.94 -22.38
CA LYS A 194 -37.34 14.24 -21.94
C LYS A 194 -37.28 14.13 -20.42
N TYR A 195 -37.71 15.18 -19.72
CA TYR A 195 -37.75 15.21 -18.26
C TYR A 195 -38.88 14.35 -17.71
N ALA A 196 -40.10 14.50 -18.24
CA ALA A 196 -41.26 13.69 -17.91
C ALA A 196 -40.93 12.19 -18.02
N LYS A 197 -40.29 11.79 -19.13
CA LYS A 197 -39.93 10.40 -19.40
C LYS A 197 -38.94 9.87 -18.39
N LYS A 198 -37.88 10.63 -18.11
CA LYS A 198 -36.84 10.23 -17.16
C LYS A 198 -37.42 9.99 -15.76
N GLN A 199 -38.30 10.88 -15.29
CA GLN A 199 -38.89 10.79 -13.97
C GLN A 199 -39.96 9.69 -13.86
N ALA A 200 -40.80 9.52 -14.89
CA ALA A 200 -41.79 8.44 -14.93
C ALA A 200 -41.10 7.07 -14.85
N ILE A 201 -39.99 6.88 -15.59
CA ILE A 201 -39.18 5.65 -15.55
C ILE A 201 -38.51 5.48 -14.18
N ALA A 202 -37.96 6.55 -13.59
CA ALA A 202 -37.34 6.46 -12.27
C ALA A 202 -38.34 6.04 -11.19
N LYS A 203 -39.56 6.60 -11.21
CA LYS A 203 -40.65 6.17 -10.32
C LYS A 203 -41.04 4.71 -10.56
N ALA A 204 -41.19 4.31 -11.82
CA ALA A 204 -41.49 2.92 -12.17
C ALA A 204 -40.43 1.93 -11.68
N MET A 205 -39.14 2.26 -11.81
CA MET A 205 -38.06 1.44 -11.26
C MET A 205 -38.14 1.32 -9.75
N LYS A 206 -38.44 2.42 -9.04
CA LYS A 206 -38.60 2.39 -7.59
C LYS A 206 -39.75 1.46 -7.18
N THR A 207 -40.93 1.61 -7.79
CA THR A 207 -42.09 0.75 -7.53
C THR A 207 -41.77 -0.74 -7.73
N ILE A 208 -41.05 -1.08 -8.81
CA ILE A 208 -40.65 -2.47 -9.07
C ILE A 208 -39.60 -2.96 -8.07
N ALA A 209 -38.60 -2.15 -7.74
CA ALA A 209 -37.59 -2.50 -6.75
C ALA A 209 -38.22 -2.77 -5.38
N ASP A 210 -39.16 -1.92 -4.94
CA ASP A 210 -39.87 -2.09 -3.67
C ASP A 210 -40.68 -3.40 -3.65
N ARG A 211 -41.31 -3.78 -4.77
CA ARG A 211 -42.01 -5.07 -4.91
C ARG A 211 -41.07 -6.26 -4.81
N LEU A 212 -39.93 -6.20 -5.49
CA LEU A 212 -38.94 -7.27 -5.47
C LEU A 212 -38.30 -7.41 -4.10
N GLU A 213 -38.06 -6.32 -3.39
CA GLU A 213 -37.52 -6.35 -2.03
C GLU A 213 -38.45 -7.10 -1.07
N VAL A 214 -39.77 -6.92 -1.18
CA VAL A 214 -40.75 -7.68 -0.39
C VAL A 214 -40.65 -9.18 -0.69
N VAL A 215 -40.50 -9.57 -1.96
CA VAL A 215 -40.36 -10.99 -2.35
C VAL A 215 -39.07 -11.58 -1.77
N VAL A 216 -37.94 -10.88 -1.95
CA VAL A 216 -36.61 -11.34 -1.51
C VAL A 216 -36.53 -11.44 0.01
N LYS A 217 -37.13 -10.51 0.76
CA LYS A 217 -37.16 -10.56 2.23
C LYS A 217 -37.89 -11.78 2.79
N ASN A 218 -38.81 -12.36 2.03
CA ASN A 218 -39.55 -13.56 2.43
C ASN A 218 -38.86 -14.86 1.98
N GLU A 219 -37.75 -14.77 1.26
CA GLU A 219 -37.03 -15.94 0.75
C GLU A 219 -36.12 -16.54 1.84
N VAL A 220 -36.28 -17.84 2.10
CA VAL A 220 -35.54 -18.56 3.17
C VAL A 220 -34.02 -18.43 2.99
N THR A 221 -33.54 -18.58 1.76
CA THR A 221 -32.12 -18.47 1.40
C THR A 221 -31.56 -17.08 1.70
N TYR A 222 -32.34 -16.02 1.49
CA TYR A 222 -31.92 -14.65 1.77
C TYR A 222 -31.77 -14.41 3.27
N ILE A 223 -32.74 -14.90 4.06
CA ILE A 223 -32.73 -14.81 5.53
C ILE A 223 -31.53 -15.58 6.11
N GLU A 224 -31.24 -16.78 5.59
CA GLU A 224 -30.07 -17.56 6.02
C GLU A 224 -28.75 -16.87 5.67
N ASN A 225 -28.64 -16.29 4.47
CA ASN A 225 -27.46 -15.55 4.06
C ASN A 225 -27.23 -14.28 4.90
N GLU A 226 -28.29 -13.54 5.26
CA GLU A 226 -28.17 -12.42 6.19
C GLU A 226 -27.67 -12.88 7.57
N LYS A 227 -28.22 -13.96 8.11
CA LYS A 227 -27.77 -14.52 9.40
C LYS A 227 -26.30 -14.94 9.35
N ASN A 228 -25.88 -15.62 8.29
CA ASN A 228 -24.49 -16.03 8.10
C ASN A 228 -23.54 -14.83 8.01
N LYS A 229 -23.95 -13.78 7.30
CA LYS A 229 -23.16 -12.55 7.20
C LYS A 229 -23.05 -11.82 8.54
N GLN A 230 -24.12 -11.78 9.32
CA GLN A 230 -24.09 -11.22 10.68
C GLN A 230 -23.18 -12.03 11.61
N LEU A 231 -23.21 -13.37 11.52
CA LEU A 231 -22.31 -14.25 12.25
C LEU A 231 -20.84 -14.03 11.88
N GLU A 232 -20.53 -13.90 10.58
CA GLU A 232 -19.17 -13.64 10.10
C GLU A 232 -18.65 -12.28 10.60
N ILE A 233 -19.50 -11.25 10.59
CA ILE A 233 -19.16 -9.93 11.13
C ILE A 233 -18.90 -10.02 12.64
N ALA A 234 -19.74 -10.73 13.39
CA ALA A 234 -19.57 -10.92 14.82
C ALA A 234 -18.27 -11.66 15.14
N GLN A 235 -17.95 -12.72 14.40
CA GLN A 235 -16.69 -13.45 14.53
C GLN A 235 -15.46 -12.57 14.24
N LYS A 236 -15.50 -11.77 13.16
CA LYS A 236 -14.42 -10.82 12.84
C LYS A 236 -14.22 -9.78 13.95
N GLN A 237 -15.31 -9.28 14.52
CA GLN A 237 -15.24 -8.34 15.64
C GLN A 237 -14.67 -8.99 16.90
N GLN A 238 -15.01 -10.24 17.18
CA GLN A 238 -14.48 -10.99 18.30
C GLN A 238 -12.97 -11.25 18.14
N LEU A 239 -12.54 -11.77 16.99
CA LEU A 239 -11.13 -11.97 16.68
C LEU A 239 -10.32 -10.67 16.78
N ALA A 240 -10.88 -9.54 16.32
CA ALA A 240 -10.23 -8.24 16.44
C ALA A 240 -10.09 -7.78 17.90
N LYS A 241 -11.06 -8.08 18.76
CA LYS A 241 -10.97 -7.82 20.21
C LYS A 241 -9.90 -8.69 20.86
N GLU A 242 -9.89 -9.99 20.56
CA GLU A 242 -8.91 -10.95 21.07
C GLU A 242 -7.48 -10.58 20.65
N ALA A 243 -7.27 -10.20 19.38
CA ALA A 243 -5.97 -9.75 18.89
C ALA A 243 -5.48 -8.47 19.61
N LYS A 244 -6.37 -7.50 19.85
CA LYS A 244 -6.04 -6.30 20.62
C LYS A 244 -5.66 -6.63 22.06
N GLN A 245 -6.39 -7.56 22.69
CA GLN A 245 -6.09 -8.01 24.05
C GLN A 245 -4.73 -8.72 24.12
N ALA A 246 -4.42 -9.61 23.17
CA ALA A 246 -3.13 -10.29 23.10
C ALA A 246 -1.95 -9.31 22.95
N ILE A 247 -2.09 -8.27 22.10
CA ILE A 247 -1.08 -7.22 21.96
C ILE A 247 -0.88 -6.45 23.27
N HIS A 248 -1.97 -6.14 23.97
CA HIS A 248 -1.91 -5.43 25.25
C HIS A 248 -1.22 -6.28 26.34
N GLU A 249 -1.56 -7.56 26.44
CA GLU A 249 -0.91 -8.50 27.36
C GLU A 249 0.58 -8.68 27.06
N ALA A 250 0.97 -8.78 25.79
CA ALA A 250 2.36 -8.85 25.38
C ALA A 250 3.15 -7.60 25.77
N LYS A 251 2.58 -6.39 25.57
CA LYS A 251 3.20 -5.13 26.01
C LYS A 251 3.37 -5.06 27.52
N ASN A 252 2.39 -5.56 28.29
CA ASN A 252 2.47 -5.57 29.74
C ASN A 252 3.56 -6.52 30.24
N LYS A 253 3.71 -7.70 29.61
CA LYS A 253 4.79 -8.65 29.91
C LYS A 253 6.17 -8.04 29.62
N ASP A 254 6.37 -7.45 28.44
CA ASP A 254 7.62 -6.77 28.07
C ASP A 254 7.95 -5.62 29.03
N HIS A 255 6.97 -4.79 29.38
CA HIS A 255 7.17 -3.72 30.36
C HIS A 255 7.57 -4.27 31.75
N ALA A 256 6.92 -5.33 32.22
CA ALA A 256 7.25 -5.96 33.49
C ALA A 256 8.68 -6.53 33.51
N GLU A 257 9.11 -7.16 32.41
CA GLU A 257 10.47 -7.67 32.25
C GLU A 257 11.51 -6.55 32.26
N ARG A 258 11.28 -5.47 31.50
CA ARG A 258 12.16 -4.28 31.50
C ARG A 258 12.29 -3.67 32.89
N MET A 259 11.20 -3.59 33.64
CA MET A 259 11.22 -3.07 35.01
C MET A 259 11.99 -3.99 35.96
N LYS A 260 11.91 -5.31 35.77
CA LYS A 260 12.71 -6.28 36.54
C LYS A 260 14.21 -6.09 36.28
N VAL A 261 14.60 -5.95 35.00
CA VAL A 261 16.00 -5.69 34.62
C VAL A 261 16.50 -4.38 35.24
N LYS A 262 15.74 -3.27 35.09
CA LYS A 262 16.11 -1.98 35.70
C LYS A 262 16.29 -2.05 37.22
N ARG A 263 15.43 -2.79 37.92
CA ARG A 263 15.54 -2.98 39.38
C ARG A 263 16.83 -3.73 39.76
N LEU A 264 17.20 -4.76 38.99
CA LEU A 264 18.43 -5.51 39.22
C LEU A 264 19.68 -4.63 38.98
N GLU A 265 19.70 -3.86 37.89
CA GLU A 265 20.80 -2.92 37.60
C GLU A 265 20.93 -1.83 38.67
N ALA A 266 19.82 -1.25 39.13
CA ALA A 266 19.82 -0.27 40.19
C ALA A 266 20.36 -0.85 41.51
N ALA A 267 19.99 -2.08 41.85
CA ALA A 267 20.51 -2.78 43.03
C ALA A 267 22.02 -3.06 42.92
N GLN A 268 22.53 -3.42 41.73
CA GLN A 268 23.96 -3.60 41.50
C GLN A 268 24.73 -2.27 41.64
N LYS A 269 24.24 -1.19 41.02
CA LYS A 269 24.83 0.16 41.16
C LYS A 269 24.82 0.65 42.61
N ALA A 270 23.75 0.38 43.36
CA ALA A 270 23.68 0.69 44.79
C ALA A 270 24.74 -0.08 45.61
N LYS A 271 24.94 -1.37 45.32
CA LYS A 271 26.01 -2.17 45.96
C LYS A 271 27.41 -1.65 45.62
N GLU A 272 27.64 -1.27 44.36
CA GLU A 272 28.94 -0.77 43.93
C GLU A 272 29.28 0.60 44.54
N THR A 273 28.29 1.51 44.60
CA THR A 273 28.45 2.82 45.25
C THR A 273 28.68 2.68 46.75
N ASP A 274 27.99 1.76 47.45
CA ASP A 274 28.25 1.49 48.86
C ASP A 274 29.65 0.88 49.08
N ARG A 275 30.11 -0.02 48.20
CA ARG A 275 31.48 -0.55 48.23
C ARG A 275 32.52 0.57 48.10
N ARG A 276 32.38 1.43 47.09
CA ARG A 276 33.27 2.59 46.89
C ARG A 276 33.26 3.56 48.08
N ARG A 277 32.10 3.78 48.71
CA ARG A 277 31.97 4.60 49.92
C ARG A 277 32.73 3.99 51.10
N ARG A 278 32.68 2.66 51.29
CA ARG A 278 33.41 1.95 52.36
C ARG A 278 34.92 2.04 52.14
N GLU A 279 35.40 1.80 50.93
CA GLU A 279 36.81 1.93 50.54
C GLU A 279 37.32 3.37 50.79
N ALA A 280 36.55 4.38 50.37
CA ALA A 280 36.91 5.79 50.62
C ALA A 280 36.98 6.13 52.12
N LYS A 281 36.04 5.62 52.93
CA LYS A 281 36.07 5.79 54.39
C LYS A 281 37.28 5.11 55.03
N GLN A 282 37.69 3.94 54.54
CA GLN A 282 38.87 3.22 55.03
C GLN A 282 40.15 3.98 54.69
N ASN A 283 40.31 4.44 53.45
CA ASN A 283 41.45 5.25 53.01
C ASN A 283 41.54 6.60 53.76
N ALA A 284 40.41 7.21 54.13
CA ALA A 284 40.38 8.43 54.95
C ALA A 284 40.81 8.18 56.40
N LYS A 285 40.47 7.01 56.96
CA LYS A 285 40.95 6.58 58.30
C LYS A 285 42.45 6.32 58.30
N GLU A 286 43.00 5.71 57.25
CA GLU A 286 44.45 5.53 57.11
C GLU A 286 45.20 6.87 57.02
N LYS A 287 44.65 7.87 56.30
CA LYS A 287 45.26 9.21 56.23
C LYS A 287 45.18 9.98 57.56
N THR A 288 44.16 9.77 58.38
CA THR A 288 44.00 10.43 59.69
C THR A 288 44.82 9.77 60.81
N ASN A 289 45.28 8.53 60.63
CA ASN A 289 46.24 7.86 61.52
C ASN A 289 47.68 8.41 61.45
N ARG A 290 47.92 9.52 60.73
CA ARG A 290 49.18 10.28 60.76
C ARG A 290 49.35 11.16 62.01
N LYS A 291 48.51 11.03 63.03
CA LYS A 291 48.70 11.66 64.36
C LYS A 291 49.76 10.89 65.16
N GLY A 292 51.03 11.11 64.81
CA GLY A 292 52.20 10.55 65.50
C GLY A 292 53.52 11.04 64.92
N ALA A 293 53.54 11.37 63.62
CA ALA A 293 54.74 11.82 62.91
C ALA A 293 55.31 13.18 63.36
N ASN A 294 54.50 14.02 64.02
CA ASN A 294 54.90 15.32 64.59
C ASN A 294 55.01 15.30 66.13
N THR A 295 54.98 14.13 66.76
CA THR A 295 55.22 14.01 68.21
C THR A 295 56.69 13.71 68.48
N ILE A 296 57.16 14.11 69.66
CA ILE A 296 58.53 13.78 70.13
C ILE A 296 58.77 12.27 70.24
N TYR A 297 57.73 11.44 70.16
CA TYR A 297 57.78 9.97 70.27
C TYR A 297 57.87 9.26 68.91
N ARG A 298 58.12 9.99 67.81
CA ARG A 298 58.39 9.37 66.52
C ARG A 298 59.77 8.69 66.52
N ALA A 299 59.93 7.66 65.69
CA ALA A 299 61.24 7.08 65.46
C ALA A 299 62.14 8.09 64.73
N TYR A 300 63.27 8.46 65.36
CA TYR A 300 64.29 9.32 64.76
C TYR A 300 65.30 8.47 63.99
N SER A 301 65.68 8.92 62.78
CA SER A 301 66.74 8.25 62.02
C SER A 301 68.13 8.58 62.60
N ALA A 302 69.13 7.75 62.29
CA ALA A 302 70.49 7.94 62.78
C ALA A 302 71.12 9.27 62.34
N ASP A 303 70.81 9.73 61.13
CA ASP A 303 71.32 10.99 60.58
C ASP A 303 70.64 12.21 61.23
N GLU A 304 69.35 12.11 61.55
CA GLU A 304 68.63 13.14 62.30
C GLU A 304 69.21 13.31 63.72
N ILE A 305 69.54 12.22 64.40
CA ILE A 305 70.12 12.26 65.76
C ILE A 305 71.50 12.95 65.73
N LYS A 306 72.33 12.69 64.71
CA LYS A 306 73.66 13.31 64.55
C LYS A 306 73.57 14.81 64.29
N ALA A 307 72.59 15.26 63.51
CA ALA A 307 72.39 16.66 63.17
C ALA A 307 71.75 17.50 64.31
N MET A 308 71.24 16.88 65.38
CA MET A 308 70.67 17.61 66.52
C MET A 308 71.74 18.24 67.42
N SER A 309 71.40 19.39 68.00
CA SER A 309 72.22 20.03 69.03
C SER A 309 72.33 19.15 70.28
N VAL A 310 73.46 19.25 70.98
CA VAL A 310 73.79 18.43 72.16
C VAL A 310 72.69 18.52 73.24
N ALA A 311 72.16 19.72 73.49
CA ALA A 311 71.10 19.95 74.47
C ALA A 311 69.78 19.24 74.09
N LYS A 312 69.41 19.23 72.80
CA LYS A 312 68.19 18.58 72.31
C LYS A 312 68.32 17.06 72.33
N ARG A 313 69.51 16.53 71.99
CA ARG A 313 69.82 15.10 72.05
C ARG A 313 69.74 14.56 73.47
N ARG A 314 70.33 15.27 74.45
CA ARG A 314 70.32 14.88 75.86
C ARG A 314 68.91 14.83 76.45
N ASN A 315 68.08 15.84 76.16
CA ASN A 315 66.68 15.88 76.62
C ASN A 315 65.85 14.69 76.10
N LEU A 316 66.06 14.26 74.85
CA LEU A 316 65.39 13.09 74.27
C LEU A 316 65.94 11.76 74.81
N GLN A 317 67.23 11.67 75.13
CA GLN A 317 67.84 10.51 75.80
C GLN A 317 67.37 10.36 77.25
N ASP A 318 67.25 11.46 77.99
CA ASP A 318 66.76 11.47 79.37
C ASP A 318 65.28 11.06 79.45
N LYS A 319 64.49 11.40 78.43
CA LYS A 319 63.11 10.94 78.27
C LYS A 319 62.97 9.50 77.75
N GLY A 320 64.08 8.81 77.47
CA GLY A 320 64.09 7.43 76.97
C GLY A 320 63.59 7.25 75.54
N ILE A 321 63.55 8.33 74.75
CA ILE A 321 62.98 8.34 73.40
C ILE A 321 64.02 7.89 72.35
N ILE A 322 65.30 8.20 72.57
CA ILE A 322 66.43 7.75 71.74
C ILE A 322 67.49 7.05 72.60
N PRO A 323 68.29 6.12 72.05
CA PRO A 323 69.28 5.35 72.83
C PRO A 323 70.37 6.23 73.47
N LYS A 324 70.79 5.87 74.68
CA LYS A 324 71.92 6.51 75.38
C LYS A 324 73.23 5.97 74.81
N GLY A 325 74.19 6.86 74.52
CA GLY A 325 75.54 6.50 74.08
C GLY A 325 75.82 6.61 72.56
N ILE A 326 75.07 7.45 71.83
CA ILE A 326 75.30 7.76 70.40
C ILE A 326 75.87 9.16 70.19
#